data_AF-A0A8X8ZUI3-F1
#
_entry.id   AF-A0A8X8ZUI3-F1
#
_cell.length_a   1.000
_cell.length_b   1.000
_cell.length_c   1.000
_cell.angle_alpha   90.00
_cell.angle_beta   90.00
_cell.angle_gamma   90.00
#
_symmetry.space_group_name_H-M   'P 1'
#
loop_
_entity.id
_entity.type
_entity.pdbx_description
1 polymer ?
#
loop_
_entity_poly.entity_id
_entity_poly.type
_entity_poly.pdbx_seq_one_letter_code
_entity_poly.pdbx_strand_id
1 'polypeptide(L)'
;MENRKPPSDRSLEIVRRAVERFNHDANSRFLYDCISDLFADRLRSDMEMLKLGKLNRISLAAKWCPSLYSSFDRITLMCETIAKKVFPVAEFSEYESVEEAYYAYRVRDRLRKEVLVPLRKALQLPEVYIGPNDWGSLPYNRVTSVAMKNYMELFFIHDEERFREYLGKVRSGKATIAARALLPHQIIESLDDEHGGEVAELQWRRMLDDMAMIRKLSNCLAISDVSGSMFGIPMKVSVALGILVSELSEEPWKEKLITFSQNPQLQKVEGESLKSKTEFVKRKPKAEEMIKRLFVFSDSMRHQRIHGRRIMRR
;
A
#
# COMPACT_ATOMS: atom_id res chain seq x y z
N MET A 1 -24.53 -22.74 14.42
CA MET A 1 -23.24 -23.30 14.90
C MET A 1 -22.46 -23.73 13.68
N GLU A 2 -21.45 -22.96 13.31
CA GLU A 2 -20.70 -23.14 12.08
C GLU A 2 -19.62 -24.20 12.30
N ASN A 3 -19.63 -25.28 11.52
CA ASN A 3 -18.64 -26.37 11.56
C ASN A 3 -17.22 -25.83 11.34
N ARG A 4 -16.46 -25.60 12.41
CA ARG A 4 -15.06 -25.15 12.32
C ARG A 4 -14.13 -26.33 12.53
N LYS A 5 -13.24 -26.56 11.56
CA LYS A 5 -12.12 -27.50 11.68
C LYS A 5 -11.26 -27.14 12.89
N PRO A 6 -10.75 -28.13 13.64
CA PRO A 6 -9.86 -27.89 14.76
C PRO A 6 -8.62 -27.09 14.33
N PRO A 7 -8.03 -26.27 15.22
CA PRO A 7 -6.82 -25.52 14.92
C PRO A 7 -5.71 -26.48 14.49
N SER A 8 -4.98 -26.16 13.41
CA SER A 8 -3.80 -26.93 13.03
C SER A 8 -2.70 -26.81 14.08
N ASP A 9 -1.84 -27.81 14.19
CA ASP A 9 -0.70 -27.81 15.13
C ASP A 9 0.16 -26.55 14.98
N ARG A 10 0.36 -26.08 13.75
CA ARG A 10 1.07 -24.82 13.45
C ARG A 10 0.39 -23.60 14.07
N SER A 11 -0.94 -23.55 14.09
CA SER A 11 -1.69 -22.45 14.69
C SER A 11 -1.57 -22.45 16.21
N LEU A 12 -1.57 -23.63 16.83
CA LEU A 12 -1.41 -23.77 18.28
C LEU A 12 0.00 -23.36 18.72
N GLU A 13 1.01 -23.73 17.94
CA GLU A 13 2.40 -23.34 18.19
C GLU A 13 2.61 -21.82 18.16
N ILE A 14 1.99 -21.11 17.20
CA ILE A 14 2.05 -19.63 17.13
C ILE A 14 1.43 -19.00 18.38
N VAL A 15 0.27 -19.50 18.79
CA VAL A 15 -0.44 -19.01 20.00
C VAL A 15 0.42 -19.24 21.24
N ARG A 16 1.02 -20.42 21.40
CA ARG A 16 1.93 -20.72 22.52
C ARG A 16 3.11 -19.76 22.57
N ARG A 17 3.79 -19.53 21.44
CA ARG A 17 4.91 -18.57 21.36
C ARG A 17 4.48 -17.15 21.71
N ALA A 18 3.30 -16.72 21.30
CA ALA A 18 2.77 -15.39 21.63
C ALA A 18 2.57 -15.25 23.15
N VAL A 19 1.97 -16.26 23.78
CA VAL A 19 1.75 -16.30 25.24
C VAL A 19 3.07 -16.37 26.00
N GLU A 20 4.01 -17.22 25.58
CA GLU A 20 5.33 -17.33 26.19
C GLU A 20 6.09 -16.01 26.14
N ARG A 21 6.09 -15.34 24.98
CA ARG A 21 6.72 -14.03 24.80
C ARG A 21 6.10 -12.98 25.71
N PHE A 22 4.77 -12.93 25.79
CA PHE A 22 4.06 -12.02 26.69
C PHE A 22 4.42 -12.26 28.17
N ASN A 23 4.61 -13.53 28.56
CA ASN A 23 4.90 -13.90 29.94
C ASN A 23 6.38 -13.70 30.34
N HIS A 24 7.33 -13.84 29.41
CA HIS A 24 8.77 -13.84 29.74
C HIS A 24 9.52 -12.60 29.28
N ASP A 25 8.99 -11.81 28.33
CA ASP A 25 9.64 -10.60 27.85
C ASP A 25 8.87 -9.33 28.28
N ALA A 26 9.46 -8.58 29.22
CA ALA A 26 8.90 -7.34 29.73
C ALA A 26 8.71 -6.27 28.65
N ASN A 27 9.61 -6.18 27.66
CA ASN A 27 9.50 -5.21 26.57
C ASN A 27 8.33 -5.57 25.64
N SER A 28 8.18 -6.86 25.32
CA SER A 28 7.04 -7.35 24.53
C SER A 28 5.71 -7.11 25.23
N ARG A 29 5.64 -7.34 26.55
CA ARG A 29 4.44 -7.05 27.36
C ARG A 29 4.11 -5.56 27.37
N PHE A 30 5.09 -4.71 27.65
CA PHE A 30 4.91 -3.26 27.66
C PHE A 30 4.40 -2.75 26.29
N LEU A 31 5.02 -3.20 25.20
CA LEU A 31 4.57 -2.85 23.84
C LEU A 31 3.14 -3.32 23.57
N TYR A 32 2.81 -4.55 23.95
CA TYR A 32 1.47 -5.12 23.81
C TYR A 32 0.41 -4.29 24.55
N ASP A 33 0.72 -3.89 25.78
CA ASP A 33 -0.19 -3.09 26.60
C ASP A 33 -0.40 -1.71 25.99
N CYS A 34 0.67 -1.00 25.63
CA CYS A 34 0.61 0.31 24.99
C CYS A 34 -0.19 0.29 23.68
N ILE A 35 -0.01 -0.73 22.83
CA ILE A 35 -0.78 -0.85 21.58
C ILE A 35 -2.26 -1.10 21.90
N SER A 36 -2.55 -1.97 22.88
CA SER A 36 -3.93 -2.27 23.27
C SER A 36 -4.64 -1.06 23.88
N ASP A 37 -3.93 -0.26 24.69
CA ASP A 37 -4.43 1.02 25.24
C ASP A 37 -4.71 2.02 24.11
N LEU A 38 -3.75 2.19 23.19
CA LEU A 38 -3.91 3.08 22.06
C LEU A 38 -5.15 2.72 21.23
N PHE A 39 -5.38 1.44 20.95
CA PHE A 39 -6.60 1.04 20.24
C PHE A 39 -7.86 1.32 21.05
N ALA A 40 -7.88 0.97 22.35
CA ALA A 40 -9.05 1.18 23.19
C ALA A 40 -9.43 2.67 23.27
N ASP A 41 -8.45 3.54 23.54
CA ASP A 41 -8.65 4.99 23.66
C ASP A 41 -9.14 5.60 22.33
N ARG A 42 -8.51 5.20 21.21
CA ARG A 42 -8.89 5.70 19.89
C ARG A 42 -10.28 5.23 19.49
N LEU A 43 -10.63 3.96 19.74
CA LEU A 43 -11.96 3.43 19.44
C LEU A 43 -13.05 4.11 20.26
N ARG A 44 -12.80 4.37 21.55
CA ARG A 44 -13.73 5.12 22.42
C ARG A 44 -13.94 6.54 21.89
N SER A 45 -12.85 7.27 21.63
CA SER A 45 -12.90 8.61 21.05
C SER A 45 -13.61 8.63 19.69
N ASP A 46 -13.35 7.63 18.83
CA ASP A 46 -13.98 7.52 17.51
C ASP A 46 -15.49 7.29 17.62
N MET A 47 -15.93 6.48 18.61
CA MET A 47 -17.36 6.28 18.88
C MET A 47 -18.05 7.55 19.37
N GLU A 48 -17.38 8.40 20.16
CA GLU A 48 -17.89 9.71 20.54
C GLU A 48 -18.02 10.64 19.33
N MET A 49 -17.00 10.69 18.47
CA MET A 49 -17.05 11.48 17.23
C MET A 49 -18.17 11.00 16.31
N LEU A 50 -18.40 9.69 16.23
CA LEU A 50 -19.50 9.10 15.49
C LEU A 50 -20.86 9.53 16.05
N LYS A 51 -21.06 9.47 17.38
CA LYS A 51 -22.29 9.94 18.04
C LYS A 51 -22.56 11.43 17.80
N LEU A 52 -21.49 12.24 17.75
CA LEU A 52 -21.57 13.67 17.44
C LEU A 52 -21.72 13.99 15.93
N GLY A 53 -21.75 12.97 15.06
CA GLY A 53 -21.83 13.15 13.61
C GLY A 53 -20.55 13.70 12.95
N LYS A 54 -19.43 13.77 13.69
CA LYS A 54 -18.14 14.33 13.21
C LYS A 54 -17.33 13.27 12.46
N LEU A 55 -17.85 12.79 11.33
CA LEU A 55 -17.26 11.68 10.57
C LEU A 55 -15.83 11.95 10.09
N ASN A 56 -15.47 13.20 9.82
CA ASN A 56 -14.13 13.60 9.40
C ASN A 56 -13.08 13.55 10.52
N ARG A 57 -13.48 13.35 11.78
CA ARG A 57 -12.60 13.21 12.94
C ARG A 57 -12.41 11.77 13.39
N ILE A 58 -13.10 10.82 12.76
CA ILE A 58 -12.95 9.39 13.04
C ILE A 58 -11.60 8.93 12.52
N SER A 59 -10.81 8.31 13.40
CA SER A 59 -9.50 7.78 13.07
C SER A 59 -9.60 6.46 12.27
N LEU A 60 -8.45 5.97 11.80
CA LEU A 60 -8.37 4.65 11.16
C LEU A 60 -8.23 3.49 12.17
N ALA A 61 -8.37 3.74 13.48
CA ALA A 61 -8.22 2.70 14.50
C ALA A 61 -9.13 1.50 14.25
N ALA A 62 -10.40 1.72 13.91
CA ALA A 62 -11.34 0.63 13.60
C ALA A 62 -10.97 -0.16 12.34
N LYS A 63 -10.27 0.45 11.37
CA LYS A 63 -9.76 -0.23 10.19
C LYS A 63 -8.67 -1.23 10.56
N TRP A 64 -7.73 -0.81 11.42
CA TRP A 64 -6.54 -1.59 11.78
C TRP A 64 -6.71 -2.47 13.02
N CYS A 65 -7.77 -2.25 13.81
CA CYS A 65 -8.06 -3.08 14.96
C CYS A 65 -8.28 -4.54 14.54
N PRO A 66 -7.58 -5.50 15.16
CA PRO A 66 -7.75 -6.92 14.87
C PRO A 66 -9.20 -7.34 15.07
N SER A 67 -9.78 -7.95 14.05
CA SER A 67 -11.09 -8.61 14.20
C SER A 67 -10.87 -9.99 14.82
N LEU A 68 -11.83 -10.45 15.61
CA LEU A 68 -11.77 -11.76 16.24
C LEU A 68 -11.48 -12.85 15.20
N TYR A 69 -10.49 -13.70 15.47
CA TYR A 69 -10.02 -14.79 14.59
C TYR A 69 -9.39 -14.37 13.26
N SER A 70 -9.16 -13.08 13.03
CA SER A 70 -8.34 -12.61 11.91
C SER A 70 -6.92 -13.17 12.01
N SER A 71 -6.17 -13.18 10.91
CA SER A 71 -4.76 -13.60 10.92
C SER A 71 -3.93 -12.83 11.95
N PHE A 72 -4.17 -11.53 12.09
CA PHE A 72 -3.54 -10.69 13.10
C PHE A 72 -3.92 -11.10 14.52
N ASP A 73 -5.20 -11.33 14.79
CA ASP A 73 -5.66 -11.76 16.11
C ASP A 73 -5.14 -13.16 16.47
N ARG A 74 -5.03 -14.08 15.51
CA ARG A 74 -4.45 -15.41 15.74
C ARG A 74 -2.97 -15.38 16.12
N ILE A 75 -2.25 -14.33 15.72
CA ILE A 75 -0.83 -14.15 16.04
C ILE A 75 -0.66 -13.36 17.33
N THR A 76 -1.52 -12.37 17.57
CA THR A 76 -1.32 -11.37 18.62
C THR A 76 -2.24 -11.57 19.82
N LEU A 77 -3.41 -12.19 19.66
CA LEU A 77 -4.47 -12.34 20.67
C LEU A 77 -4.97 -11.02 21.26
N MET A 78 -4.83 -9.91 20.52
CA MET A 78 -5.13 -8.57 21.01
C MET A 78 -6.61 -8.24 21.02
N CYS A 79 -7.45 -8.92 20.23
CA CYS A 79 -8.87 -8.56 20.13
C CYS A 79 -9.56 -8.63 21.49
N GLU A 80 -9.24 -9.64 22.30
CA GLU A 80 -9.79 -9.78 23.64
C GLU A 80 -9.35 -8.66 24.58
N THR A 81 -8.05 -8.36 24.65
CA THR A 81 -7.52 -7.30 25.51
C THR A 81 -8.08 -5.95 25.12
N ILE A 82 -8.12 -5.63 23.83
CA ILE A 82 -8.72 -4.38 23.33
C ILE A 82 -10.21 -4.32 23.73
N ALA A 83 -10.96 -5.42 23.57
CA ALA A 83 -12.36 -5.46 23.95
C ALA A 83 -12.57 -5.21 25.45
N LYS A 84 -11.77 -5.84 26.31
CA LYS A 84 -11.80 -5.63 27.77
C LYS A 84 -11.43 -4.21 28.16
N LYS A 85 -10.46 -3.60 27.47
CA LYS A 85 -10.07 -2.20 27.69
C LYS A 85 -11.11 -1.21 27.19
N VAL A 86 -11.87 -1.53 26.13
CA VAL A 86 -12.99 -0.70 25.67
C VAL A 86 -14.20 -0.80 26.60
N PHE A 87 -14.46 -2.00 27.15
CA PHE A 87 -15.60 -2.29 28.02
C PHE A 87 -15.16 -2.87 29.39
N PRO A 88 -14.43 -2.11 30.22
CA PRO A 88 -13.88 -2.62 31.47
C PRO A 88 -14.98 -2.86 32.51
N VAL A 89 -14.84 -3.91 33.31
CA VAL A 89 -15.80 -4.26 34.37
C VAL A 89 -16.08 -3.08 35.31
N ALA A 90 -15.07 -2.25 35.59
CA ALA A 90 -15.20 -1.06 36.46
C ALA A 90 -16.20 -0.01 35.94
N GLU A 91 -16.44 0.06 34.62
CA GLU A 91 -17.38 0.99 34.00
C GLU A 91 -18.72 0.32 33.64
N PHE A 92 -18.79 -1.02 33.66
CA PHE A 92 -19.93 -1.81 33.18
C PHE A 92 -20.33 -2.87 34.21
N SER A 93 -21.23 -2.49 35.12
CA SER A 93 -21.70 -3.35 36.24
C SER A 93 -22.36 -4.66 35.79
N GLU A 94 -22.84 -4.74 34.55
CA GLU A 94 -23.34 -5.97 33.93
C GLU A 94 -22.30 -7.11 33.85
N TYR A 95 -21.01 -6.82 34.08
CA TYR A 95 -19.93 -7.80 34.07
C TYR A 95 -19.37 -8.16 35.45
N GLU A 96 -19.82 -7.53 36.54
CA GLU A 96 -19.22 -7.68 37.88
C GLU A 96 -19.30 -9.11 38.43
N SER A 97 -20.41 -9.81 38.17
CA SER A 97 -20.65 -11.19 38.63
C SER A 97 -20.57 -12.22 37.50
N VAL A 98 -19.92 -11.88 36.39
CA VAL A 98 -19.84 -12.72 35.21
C VAL A 98 -18.53 -13.51 35.20
N GLU A 99 -18.61 -14.80 34.90
CA GLU A 99 -17.42 -15.64 34.74
C GLU A 99 -16.50 -15.08 33.63
N GLU A 100 -15.19 -15.07 33.88
CA GLU A 100 -14.17 -14.47 33.01
C GLU A 100 -14.29 -14.91 31.53
N ALA A 101 -14.54 -16.20 31.28
CA ALA A 101 -14.69 -16.73 29.92
C ALA A 101 -15.94 -16.16 29.22
N TYR A 102 -17.04 -16.01 29.95
CA TYR A 102 -18.28 -15.43 29.44
C TYR A 102 -18.14 -13.91 29.24
N TYR A 103 -17.49 -13.21 30.18
CA TYR A 103 -17.15 -11.79 30.05
C TYR A 103 -16.33 -11.55 28.78
N ALA A 104 -15.23 -12.28 28.58
CA ALA A 104 -14.40 -12.20 27.40
C ALA A 104 -15.20 -12.45 26.10
N TYR A 105 -16.07 -13.46 26.07
CA TYR A 105 -16.97 -13.70 24.93
C TYR A 105 -17.87 -12.50 24.64
N ARG A 106 -18.53 -11.95 25.67
CA ARG A 106 -19.47 -10.84 25.54
C ARG A 106 -18.79 -9.58 25.02
N VAL A 107 -17.67 -9.16 25.61
CA VAL A 107 -16.99 -7.93 25.18
C VAL A 107 -16.40 -8.05 23.77
N ARG A 108 -15.92 -9.23 23.36
CA ARG A 108 -15.44 -9.45 21.98
C ARG A 108 -16.56 -9.32 20.94
N ASP A 109 -17.73 -9.89 21.23
CA ASP A 109 -18.89 -9.75 20.34
C ASP A 109 -19.39 -8.29 20.32
N ARG A 110 -19.40 -7.63 21.48
CA ARG A 110 -19.77 -6.21 21.63
C ARG A 110 -18.83 -5.29 20.86
N LEU A 111 -17.52 -5.47 21.00
CA LEU A 111 -16.50 -4.74 20.24
C LEU A 111 -16.75 -4.84 18.74
N ARG A 112 -17.06 -6.04 18.24
CA ARG A 112 -17.37 -6.23 16.82
C ARG A 112 -18.66 -5.49 16.42
N LYS A 113 -19.77 -5.73 17.11
CA LYS A 113 -21.11 -5.26 16.70
C LYS A 113 -21.32 -3.78 16.97
N GLU A 114 -20.93 -3.29 18.14
CA GLU A 114 -21.25 -1.95 18.62
C GLU A 114 -20.16 -0.92 18.31
N VAL A 115 -18.93 -1.36 18.01
CA VAL A 115 -17.79 -0.45 17.76
C VAL A 115 -17.25 -0.61 16.35
N LEU A 116 -16.72 -1.78 16.01
CA LEU A 116 -16.02 -1.97 14.73
C LEU A 116 -16.94 -1.86 13.51
N VAL A 117 -18.11 -2.51 13.54
CA VAL A 117 -19.08 -2.44 12.42
C VAL A 117 -19.53 -0.99 12.15
N PRO A 118 -20.06 -0.23 13.13
CA PRO A 118 -20.51 1.14 12.86
C PRO A 118 -19.38 2.08 12.48
N LEU A 119 -18.19 1.97 13.09
CA LEU A 119 -17.04 2.79 12.71
C LEU A 119 -16.54 2.48 11.30
N ARG A 120 -16.45 1.19 10.91
CA ARG A 120 -16.05 0.82 9.54
C ARG A 120 -17.06 1.30 8.50
N LYS A 121 -18.36 1.27 8.83
CA LYS A 121 -19.43 1.84 7.98
C LYS A 121 -19.28 3.35 7.83
N ALA A 122 -19.02 4.06 8.94
CA ALA A 122 -18.77 5.50 8.93
C ALA A 122 -17.52 5.88 8.10
N LEU A 123 -16.48 5.05 8.13
CA LEU A 123 -15.28 5.21 7.32
C LEU A 123 -15.48 4.89 5.83
N GLN A 124 -16.61 4.27 5.46
CA GLN A 124 -16.95 3.86 4.09
C GLN A 124 -15.85 3.01 3.43
N LEU A 125 -15.32 2.04 4.18
CA LEU A 125 -14.30 1.13 3.68
C LEU A 125 -14.88 0.18 2.60
N PRO A 126 -14.14 -0.19 1.55
CA PRO A 126 -14.63 -1.07 0.49
C PRO A 126 -15.19 -2.40 1.02
N GLU A 127 -14.55 -2.97 2.03
CA GLU A 127 -14.91 -4.27 2.62
C GLU A 127 -16.32 -4.28 3.24
N VAL A 128 -16.84 -3.10 3.64
CA VAL A 128 -18.20 -2.95 4.16
C VAL A 128 -19.26 -3.17 3.07
N TYR A 129 -18.92 -2.90 1.82
CA TYR A 129 -19.79 -3.05 0.65
C TYR A 129 -19.54 -4.38 -0.06
N ILE A 130 -18.28 -4.80 -0.16
CA ILE A 130 -17.88 -6.07 -0.79
C ILE A 130 -18.47 -7.26 -0.04
N GLY A 131 -18.36 -7.29 1.30
CA GLY A 131 -18.84 -8.40 2.11
C GLY A 131 -20.32 -8.77 1.88
N PRO A 132 -21.26 -7.80 1.93
CA PRO A 132 -22.67 -8.05 1.64
C PRO A 132 -23.05 -8.04 0.15
N ASN A 133 -22.10 -7.94 -0.79
CA ASN A 133 -22.33 -7.72 -2.23
C ASN A 133 -23.13 -6.44 -2.56
N ASP A 134 -23.02 -5.40 -1.74
CA ASP A 134 -23.64 -4.08 -1.95
C ASP A 134 -22.76 -3.19 -2.84
N TRP A 135 -22.48 -3.66 -4.06
CA TRP A 135 -21.60 -2.96 -5.00
C TRP A 135 -22.17 -1.60 -5.40
N GLY A 136 -23.49 -1.51 -5.59
CA GLY A 136 -24.22 -0.30 -5.99
C GLY A 136 -24.03 0.90 -5.05
N SER A 137 -23.72 0.67 -3.78
CA SER A 137 -23.50 1.73 -2.79
C SER A 137 -22.02 2.09 -2.57
N LEU A 138 -21.08 1.37 -3.22
CA LEU A 138 -19.65 1.56 -3.01
C LEU A 138 -19.19 2.93 -3.56
N PRO A 139 -18.56 3.79 -2.73
CA PRO A 139 -18.08 5.10 -3.15
C PRO A 139 -16.64 5.04 -3.69
N TYR A 140 -16.47 4.84 -5.00
CA TYR A 140 -15.16 4.68 -5.65
C TYR A 140 -14.16 5.80 -5.36
N ASN A 141 -14.63 7.05 -5.23
CA ASN A 141 -13.80 8.22 -4.91
C ASN A 141 -13.14 8.16 -3.53
N ARG A 142 -13.62 7.31 -2.62
CA ARG A 142 -13.05 7.12 -1.29
C ARG A 142 -12.13 5.89 -1.19
N VAL A 143 -12.07 5.09 -2.24
CA VAL A 143 -11.23 3.90 -2.27
C VAL A 143 -9.76 4.32 -2.31
N THR A 144 -9.00 3.89 -1.31
CA THR A 144 -7.56 4.19 -1.21
C THR A 144 -6.77 3.47 -2.31
N SER A 145 -5.60 3.99 -2.70
CA SER A 145 -4.81 3.47 -3.83
C SER A 145 -4.49 1.97 -3.74
N VAL A 146 -4.12 1.48 -2.56
CA VAL A 146 -3.83 0.06 -2.31
C VAL A 146 -5.10 -0.79 -2.40
N ALA A 147 -6.21 -0.30 -1.85
CA ALA A 147 -7.49 -1.01 -1.95
C ALA A 147 -8.00 -1.05 -3.39
N MET A 148 -7.77 0.03 -4.16
CA MET A 148 -8.07 0.06 -5.58
C MET A 148 -7.30 -1.03 -6.32
N LYS A 149 -5.99 -1.16 -6.08
CA LYS A 149 -5.17 -2.25 -6.64
C LYS A 149 -5.70 -3.64 -6.24
N ASN A 150 -5.97 -3.85 -4.95
CA ASN A 150 -6.34 -5.17 -4.43
C ASN A 150 -7.73 -5.67 -4.86
N TYR A 151 -8.68 -4.74 -5.06
CA TYR A 151 -10.08 -5.09 -5.35
C TYR A 151 -10.51 -4.77 -6.78
N MET A 152 -9.60 -4.27 -7.61
CA MET A 152 -9.85 -3.87 -8.99
C MET A 152 -10.62 -4.93 -9.79
N GLU A 153 -10.13 -6.18 -9.78
CA GLU A 153 -10.77 -7.27 -10.52
C GLU A 153 -12.20 -7.50 -10.05
N LEU A 154 -12.46 -7.43 -8.75
CA LEU A 154 -13.81 -7.56 -8.22
C LEU A 154 -14.72 -6.41 -8.66
N PHE A 155 -14.20 -5.19 -8.80
CA PHE A 155 -14.97 -4.07 -9.33
C PHE A 155 -15.37 -4.29 -10.78
N PHE A 156 -14.48 -4.83 -11.61
CA PHE A 156 -14.83 -5.20 -12.98
C PHE A 156 -15.81 -6.38 -13.04
N ILE A 157 -15.66 -7.39 -12.20
CA ILE A 157 -16.54 -8.57 -12.21
C ILE A 157 -17.96 -8.23 -11.74
N HIS A 158 -18.09 -7.40 -10.70
CA HIS A 158 -19.37 -7.21 -10.02
C HIS A 158 -20.06 -5.87 -10.29
N ASP A 159 -19.34 -4.86 -10.80
CA ASP A 159 -19.88 -3.51 -10.98
C ASP A 159 -19.19 -2.76 -12.15
N GLU A 160 -19.00 -3.48 -13.25
CA GLU A 160 -18.23 -3.01 -14.42
C GLU A 160 -18.69 -1.64 -14.93
N GLU A 161 -19.99 -1.45 -15.08
CA GLU A 161 -20.56 -0.25 -15.70
C GLU A 161 -20.26 1.01 -14.87
N ARG A 162 -20.57 0.98 -13.57
CA ARG A 162 -20.30 2.12 -12.66
C ARG A 162 -18.80 2.33 -12.49
N PHE A 163 -18.02 1.25 -12.48
CA PHE A 163 -16.57 1.38 -12.35
C PHE A 163 -15.95 2.04 -13.59
N ARG A 164 -16.33 1.61 -14.81
CA ARG A 164 -15.91 2.27 -16.06
C ARG A 164 -16.36 3.73 -16.12
N GLU A 165 -17.59 4.03 -15.68
CA GLU A 165 -18.07 5.42 -15.60
C GLU A 165 -17.20 6.25 -14.64
N TYR A 166 -16.85 5.69 -13.48
CA TYR A 166 -15.92 6.33 -12.54
C TYR A 166 -14.54 6.56 -13.17
N LEU A 167 -13.94 5.58 -13.85
CA LEU A 167 -12.66 5.75 -14.54
C LEU A 167 -12.74 6.83 -15.64
N GLY A 168 -13.86 6.91 -16.36
CA GLY A 168 -14.13 8.00 -17.31
C GLY A 168 -14.22 9.37 -16.65
N LYS A 169 -14.85 9.48 -15.47
CA LYS A 169 -14.88 10.71 -14.66
C LYS A 169 -13.47 11.09 -14.19
N VAL A 170 -12.63 10.13 -13.79
CA VAL A 170 -11.23 10.39 -13.41
C VAL A 170 -10.42 10.88 -14.62
N ARG A 171 -10.57 10.24 -15.78
CA ARG A 171 -9.88 10.62 -17.02
C ARG A 171 -10.21 12.05 -17.47
N SER A 172 -11.45 12.48 -17.28
CA SER A 172 -11.93 13.83 -17.59
C SER A 172 -11.67 14.86 -16.47
N GLY A 173 -11.00 14.46 -15.38
CA GLY A 173 -10.70 15.35 -14.24
C GLY A 173 -11.91 15.70 -13.35
N LYS A 174 -13.06 15.04 -13.56
CA LYS A 174 -14.29 15.24 -12.76
C LYS A 174 -14.28 14.45 -11.45
N ALA A 175 -13.40 13.46 -11.33
CA ALA A 175 -13.16 12.67 -10.13
C ALA A 175 -11.66 12.49 -9.92
N THR A 176 -11.27 12.08 -8.71
CA THR A 176 -9.88 11.81 -8.36
C THR A 176 -9.69 10.37 -7.97
N ILE A 177 -8.60 9.76 -8.43
CA ILE A 177 -8.15 8.45 -7.97
C ILE A 177 -6.99 8.62 -6.99
N ALA A 178 -6.99 7.84 -5.90
CA ALA A 178 -5.86 7.84 -4.98
C ALA A 178 -4.66 7.11 -5.59
N ALA A 179 -3.47 7.72 -5.51
CA ALA A 179 -2.19 7.12 -5.93
C ALA A 179 -1.10 7.16 -4.85
N ARG A 180 -1.22 8.03 -3.83
CA ARG A 180 -0.14 8.39 -2.89
C ARG A 180 0.52 7.23 -2.14
N ALA A 181 -0.22 6.17 -1.80
CA ALA A 181 0.34 5.04 -1.05
C ALA A 181 0.96 3.94 -1.94
N LEU A 182 0.84 4.05 -3.26
CA LEU A 182 1.50 3.13 -4.19
C LEU A 182 2.88 3.66 -4.57
N LEU A 183 3.85 2.75 -4.65
CA LEU A 183 5.17 3.04 -5.19
C LEU A 183 5.16 2.93 -6.73
N PRO A 184 6.03 3.65 -7.46
CA PRO A 184 6.05 3.66 -8.92
C PRO A 184 6.07 2.26 -9.55
N HIS A 185 6.91 1.36 -9.00
CA HIS A 185 7.03 -0.01 -9.50
C HIS A 185 5.78 -0.87 -9.23
N GLN A 186 4.99 -0.55 -8.20
CA GLN A 186 3.74 -1.25 -7.91
C GLN A 186 2.63 -0.86 -8.89
N ILE A 187 2.68 0.36 -9.44
CA ILE A 187 1.77 0.82 -10.50
C ILE A 187 2.15 0.16 -11.83
N ILE A 188 3.43 0.16 -12.18
CA ILE A 188 3.92 -0.50 -13.41
C ILE A 188 3.63 -2.00 -13.40
N GLU A 189 3.74 -2.65 -12.24
CA GLU A 189 3.38 -4.06 -12.10
C GLU A 189 1.93 -4.36 -12.49
N SER A 190 1.01 -3.42 -12.23
CA SER A 190 -0.41 -3.59 -12.58
C SER A 190 -0.70 -3.41 -14.07
N LEU A 191 0.28 -3.03 -14.90
CA LEU A 191 0.12 -2.98 -16.36
C LEU A 191 0.05 -4.37 -17.01
N ASP A 192 0.54 -5.39 -16.30
CA ASP A 192 0.53 -6.78 -16.74
C ASP A 192 -0.82 -7.47 -16.41
N ASP A 193 -1.66 -6.86 -15.57
CA ASP A 193 -2.98 -7.38 -15.19
C ASP A 193 -4.02 -7.11 -16.30
N GLU A 194 -4.95 -8.04 -16.54
CA GLU A 194 -5.92 -8.00 -17.67
C GLU A 194 -6.72 -6.68 -17.75
N HIS A 195 -7.14 -6.16 -16.60
CA HIS A 195 -7.86 -4.88 -16.50
C HIS A 195 -7.05 -3.78 -15.78
N GLY A 196 -5.80 -4.06 -15.41
CA GLY A 196 -4.98 -3.15 -14.60
C GLY A 196 -4.36 -2.00 -15.37
N GLY A 197 -4.24 -2.14 -16.69
CA GLY A 197 -3.67 -1.10 -17.56
C GLY A 197 -4.31 0.27 -17.35
N GLU A 198 -5.64 0.36 -17.43
CA GLU A 198 -6.34 1.65 -17.32
C GLU A 198 -6.18 2.29 -15.93
N VAL A 199 -6.35 1.50 -14.86
CA VAL A 199 -6.23 1.97 -13.48
C VAL A 199 -4.80 2.44 -13.20
N ALA A 200 -3.80 1.67 -13.66
CA ALA A 200 -2.40 2.01 -13.50
C ALA A 200 -2.03 3.32 -14.20
N GLU A 201 -2.49 3.55 -15.43
CA GLU A 201 -2.27 4.82 -16.15
C GLU A 201 -2.85 6.03 -15.40
N LEU A 202 -4.08 5.89 -14.87
CA LEU A 202 -4.72 6.96 -14.09
C LEU A 202 -4.01 7.22 -12.75
N GLN A 203 -3.56 6.17 -12.06
CA GLN A 203 -2.78 6.29 -10.84
C GLN A 203 -1.39 6.88 -11.10
N TRP A 204 -0.75 6.52 -12.22
CA TRP A 204 0.54 7.07 -12.64
C TRP A 204 0.44 8.56 -12.91
N ARG A 205 -0.55 8.97 -13.71
CA ARG A 205 -0.80 10.39 -13.98
C ARG A 205 -0.99 11.18 -12.70
N ARG A 206 -1.79 10.66 -11.76
CA ARG A 206 -1.99 11.31 -10.46
C ARG A 206 -0.68 11.44 -9.67
N MET A 207 0.16 10.41 -9.69
CA MET A 207 1.47 10.44 -9.03
C MET A 207 2.38 11.51 -9.65
N LEU A 208 2.41 11.62 -10.97
CA LEU A 208 3.16 12.67 -11.67
C LEU A 208 2.66 14.06 -11.26
N ASP A 209 1.35 14.30 -11.26
CA ASP A 209 0.76 15.58 -10.85
C ASP A 209 1.16 15.95 -9.42
N ASP A 210 1.05 15.00 -8.48
CA ASP A 210 1.42 15.19 -7.08
C ASP A 210 2.93 15.51 -6.91
N MET A 211 3.80 14.85 -7.69
CA MET A 211 5.25 15.04 -7.64
C MET A 211 5.72 16.31 -8.36
N ALA A 212 5.04 16.69 -9.45
CA ALA A 212 5.31 17.91 -10.20
C ALA A 212 5.08 19.16 -9.33
N MET A 213 4.08 19.14 -8.44
CA MET A 213 3.84 20.23 -7.49
C MET A 213 5.01 20.48 -6.52
N ILE A 214 5.82 19.46 -6.23
CA ILE A 214 6.98 19.56 -5.33
C ILE A 214 8.18 20.20 -6.04
N ARG A 215 8.23 20.18 -7.38
CA ARG A 215 9.27 20.77 -8.26
C ARG A 215 10.73 20.41 -7.96
N LYS A 216 10.99 19.33 -7.21
CA LYS A 216 12.36 18.94 -6.82
C LYS A 216 13.13 18.15 -7.88
N LEU A 217 12.44 17.64 -8.92
CA LEU A 217 13.01 16.75 -9.93
C LEU A 217 13.00 17.36 -11.34
N SER A 218 12.85 18.68 -11.46
CA SER A 218 12.70 19.34 -12.77
C SER A 218 13.99 19.39 -13.62
N ASN A 219 15.17 19.12 -13.05
CA ASN A 219 16.43 19.11 -13.80
C ASN A 219 17.26 17.86 -13.43
N CYS A 220 16.72 16.68 -13.74
CA CYS A 220 17.36 15.41 -13.43
C CYS A 220 17.49 14.56 -14.71
N LEU A 221 18.58 13.82 -14.84
CA LEU A 221 18.73 12.79 -15.87
C LEU A 221 18.73 11.44 -15.18
N ALA A 222 17.77 10.58 -15.55
CA ALA A 222 17.67 9.27 -14.98
C ALA A 222 18.68 8.30 -15.61
N ILE A 223 19.29 7.45 -14.79
CA ILE A 223 20.10 6.32 -15.26
C ILE A 223 19.48 5.05 -14.68
N SER A 224 18.94 4.20 -15.55
CA SER A 224 18.24 2.97 -15.16
C SER A 224 19.10 1.75 -15.50
N ASP A 225 19.56 1.03 -14.47
CA ASP A 225 20.18 -0.27 -14.67
C ASP A 225 19.14 -1.29 -15.13
N VAL A 226 19.35 -1.81 -16.34
CA VAL A 226 18.54 -2.86 -16.98
C VAL A 226 19.43 -4.03 -17.42
N SER A 227 20.57 -4.18 -16.74
CA SER A 227 21.51 -5.28 -16.94
C SER A 227 20.88 -6.63 -16.57
N GLY A 228 21.51 -7.72 -17.02
CA GLY A 228 20.98 -9.07 -16.79
C GLY A 228 20.89 -9.48 -15.31
N SER A 229 21.62 -8.82 -14.41
CA SER A 229 21.49 -9.03 -12.95
C SER A 229 20.22 -8.40 -12.37
N MET A 230 19.62 -7.43 -13.08
CA MET A 230 18.36 -6.82 -12.68
C MET A 230 17.21 -7.73 -13.11
N PHE A 231 16.74 -8.60 -12.22
CA PHE A 231 15.57 -9.46 -12.45
C PHE A 231 14.52 -9.25 -11.36
N GLY A 232 13.23 -9.38 -11.71
CA GLY A 232 12.13 -9.23 -10.75
C GLY A 232 11.95 -7.78 -10.28
N ILE A 233 11.78 -7.59 -8.96
CA ILE A 233 11.50 -6.30 -8.33
C ILE A 233 12.58 -5.24 -8.64
N PRO A 234 13.90 -5.52 -8.54
CA PRO A 234 14.95 -4.57 -8.93
C PRO A 234 14.76 -3.96 -10.32
N MET A 235 14.43 -4.79 -11.32
CA MET A 235 14.16 -4.32 -12.69
C MET A 235 12.96 -3.39 -12.73
N LYS A 236 11.83 -3.78 -12.09
CA LYS A 236 10.61 -2.96 -12.04
C LYS A 236 10.87 -1.60 -11.38
N VAL A 237 11.64 -1.58 -10.29
CA VAL A 237 12.03 -0.35 -9.57
C VAL A 237 12.89 0.56 -10.44
N SER A 238 13.93 0.02 -11.07
CA SER A 238 14.85 0.77 -11.93
C SER A 238 14.14 1.42 -13.11
N VAL A 239 13.27 0.66 -13.79
CA VAL A 239 12.47 1.15 -14.91
C VAL A 239 11.47 2.20 -14.43
N ALA A 240 10.75 1.94 -13.34
CA ALA A 240 9.73 2.86 -12.83
C ALA A 240 10.31 4.22 -12.41
N LEU A 241 11.41 4.21 -11.65
CA LEU A 241 12.07 5.45 -11.26
C LEU A 241 12.69 6.16 -12.45
N GLY A 242 13.21 5.41 -13.43
CA GLY A 242 13.72 5.95 -14.69
C GLY A 242 12.69 6.78 -15.44
N ILE A 243 11.52 6.18 -15.67
CA ILE A 243 10.40 6.83 -16.36
C ILE A 243 9.86 8.00 -15.52
N LEU A 244 9.71 7.83 -14.21
CA LEU A 244 9.21 8.89 -13.33
C LEU A 244 10.09 10.14 -13.39
N VAL A 245 11.41 9.97 -13.30
CA VAL A 245 12.35 11.10 -13.34
C VAL A 245 12.39 11.72 -14.73
N SER A 246 12.35 10.93 -15.81
CA SER A 246 12.37 11.47 -17.16
C SER A 246 11.11 12.28 -17.50
N GLU A 247 9.94 11.86 -17.00
CA GLU A 247 8.68 12.59 -17.22
C GLU A 247 8.53 13.84 -16.33
N LEU A 248 9.09 13.83 -15.13
CA LEU A 248 9.08 15.00 -14.23
C LEU A 248 10.13 16.06 -14.59
N SER A 249 11.12 15.70 -15.41
CA SER A 249 12.19 16.62 -15.81
C SER A 249 11.73 17.57 -16.91
N GLU A 250 12.24 18.79 -16.86
CA GLU A 250 12.09 19.82 -17.89
C GLU A 250 13.16 19.64 -18.97
N GLU A 251 13.08 20.41 -20.04
CA GLU A 251 14.13 20.44 -21.06
C GLU A 251 15.49 20.84 -20.44
N PRO A 252 16.62 20.22 -20.84
CA PRO A 252 16.79 19.33 -22.00
C PRO A 252 16.63 17.83 -21.70
N TRP A 253 16.21 17.44 -20.49
CA TRP A 253 16.20 16.04 -20.02
C TRP A 253 14.83 15.38 -20.05
N LYS A 254 13.78 16.16 -20.32
CA LYS A 254 12.42 15.67 -20.48
C LYS A 254 12.38 14.47 -21.42
N GLU A 255 11.73 13.41 -20.95
CA GLU A 255 11.58 12.13 -21.66
C GLU A 255 12.90 11.49 -22.09
N LYS A 256 14.02 11.80 -21.42
CA LYS A 256 15.32 11.16 -21.68
C LYS A 256 15.81 10.39 -20.46
N LEU A 257 16.41 9.22 -20.71
CA LEU A 257 17.09 8.44 -19.69
C LEU A 257 18.26 7.67 -20.29
N ILE A 258 19.20 7.26 -19.45
CA ILE A 258 20.30 6.39 -19.84
C ILE A 258 20.02 4.99 -19.32
N THR A 259 19.98 3.98 -20.19
CA THR A 259 19.96 2.60 -19.72
C THR A 259 21.38 2.14 -19.39
N PHE A 260 21.66 1.73 -18.17
CA PHE A 260 22.93 1.13 -17.78
C PHE A 260 22.92 -0.37 -18.12
N SER A 261 23.79 -0.75 -19.06
CA SER A 261 24.06 -2.13 -19.47
C SER A 261 25.55 -2.24 -19.86
N GLN A 262 26.00 -3.34 -20.48
CA GLN A 262 27.40 -3.44 -20.96
C GLN A 262 27.83 -2.24 -21.83
N ASN A 263 26.88 -1.59 -22.52
CA ASN A 263 27.08 -0.33 -23.23
C ASN A 263 26.00 0.69 -22.81
N PRO A 264 26.28 1.64 -21.90
CA PRO A 264 25.30 2.65 -21.50
C PRO A 264 25.02 3.63 -22.65
N GLN A 265 23.74 3.91 -22.92
CA GLN A 265 23.29 4.75 -24.04
C GLN A 265 22.18 5.70 -23.59
N LEU A 266 22.22 6.96 -24.05
CA LEU A 266 21.14 7.93 -23.87
C LEU A 266 19.98 7.54 -24.80
N GLN A 267 18.78 7.48 -24.25
CA GLN A 267 17.57 7.11 -24.97
C GLN A 267 16.49 8.15 -24.71
N LYS A 268 15.78 8.53 -25.76
CA LYS A 268 14.51 9.23 -25.64
C LYS A 268 13.43 8.17 -25.42
N VAL A 269 12.67 8.30 -24.34
CA VAL A 269 11.57 7.39 -24.00
C VAL A 269 10.42 7.67 -24.96
N GLU A 270 10.17 6.74 -25.87
CA GLU A 270 9.07 6.82 -26.82
C GLU A 270 7.87 5.98 -26.35
N GLY A 271 6.67 6.50 -26.60
CA GLY A 271 5.41 5.82 -26.27
C GLY A 271 4.35 6.78 -25.73
N GLU A 272 3.09 6.53 -26.06
CA GLU A 272 1.96 7.35 -25.58
C GLU A 272 1.41 6.87 -24.23
N SER A 273 1.58 5.57 -23.91
CA SER A 273 1.11 4.94 -22.67
C SER A 273 2.27 4.52 -21.78
N LEU A 274 2.07 4.51 -20.45
CA LEU A 274 3.03 3.96 -19.49
C LEU A 274 3.43 2.52 -19.85
N LYS A 275 2.50 1.71 -20.38
CA LYS A 275 2.82 0.36 -20.89
C LYS A 275 3.85 0.41 -22.01
N SER A 276 3.61 1.20 -23.05
CA SER A 276 4.54 1.33 -24.18
C SER A 276 5.90 1.86 -23.76
N LYS A 277 5.94 2.88 -22.88
CA LYS A 277 7.19 3.43 -22.32
C LYS A 277 7.95 2.39 -21.49
N THR A 278 7.25 1.63 -20.66
CA THR A 278 7.85 0.55 -19.84
C THR A 278 8.45 -0.54 -20.72
N GLU A 279 7.73 -0.97 -21.77
CA GLU A 279 8.23 -1.95 -22.73
C GLU A 279 9.43 -1.43 -23.52
N PHE A 280 9.41 -0.17 -23.94
CA PHE A 280 10.52 0.49 -24.63
C PHE A 280 11.82 0.42 -23.81
N VAL A 281 11.76 0.84 -22.54
CA VAL A 281 12.94 0.84 -21.65
C VAL A 281 13.45 -0.59 -21.39
N LYS A 282 12.54 -1.58 -21.28
CA LYS A 282 12.92 -2.99 -21.10
C LYS A 282 13.61 -3.58 -22.35
N ARG A 283 13.25 -3.14 -23.56
CA ARG A 283 13.69 -3.76 -24.84
C ARG A 283 15.08 -3.32 -25.35
N LYS A 284 15.78 -2.40 -24.68
CA LYS A 284 17.14 -1.93 -25.05
C LYS A 284 17.31 -1.46 -26.52
N PRO A 285 16.54 -0.46 -27.00
CA PRO A 285 16.64 0.03 -28.38
C PRO A 285 17.92 0.84 -28.67
N LYS A 286 18.26 0.99 -29.97
CA LYS A 286 19.46 1.70 -30.49
C LYS A 286 19.29 3.23 -30.52
N ALA A 287 20.43 3.94 -30.52
CA ALA A 287 20.66 5.30 -30.00
C ALA A 287 20.34 6.52 -30.91
N GLU A 288 20.27 7.70 -30.26
CA GLU A 288 20.65 9.04 -30.76
C GLU A 288 21.72 9.68 -29.82
N GLU A 289 22.53 10.62 -30.34
CA GLU A 289 23.90 10.95 -29.90
C GLU A 289 24.16 11.70 -28.55
N MET A 290 25.37 11.40 -28.04
CA MET A 290 26.35 12.09 -27.14
C MET A 290 25.96 13.00 -25.95
N ILE A 291 26.51 12.65 -24.78
CA ILE A 291 26.48 13.40 -23.50
C ILE A 291 27.88 13.95 -23.14
N LYS A 292 27.95 15.19 -22.63
CA LYS A 292 29.21 15.87 -22.23
C LYS A 292 29.67 15.65 -20.78
N ARG A 293 28.82 15.28 -19.82
CA ARG A 293 29.20 14.90 -18.44
C ARG A 293 28.21 13.92 -17.81
N LEU A 294 28.72 12.96 -17.03
CA LEU A 294 27.99 11.81 -16.46
C LEU A 294 28.31 11.68 -14.96
N PHE A 295 27.28 11.54 -14.13
CA PHE A 295 27.40 11.10 -12.73
C PHE A 295 26.63 9.79 -12.56
N VAL A 296 27.28 8.75 -12.05
CA VAL A 296 26.73 7.39 -11.94
C VAL A 296 26.57 7.04 -10.46
N PHE A 297 25.39 6.56 -10.08
CA PHE A 297 25.15 5.93 -8.78
C PHE A 297 24.81 4.46 -9.05
N SER A 298 25.63 3.54 -8.55
CA SER A 298 25.56 2.09 -8.76
C SER A 298 25.66 1.39 -7.41
N ASP A 299 25.10 0.18 -7.30
CA ASP A 299 25.36 -0.71 -6.17
C ASP A 299 26.85 -1.12 -6.16
N SER A 300 27.42 -1.25 -4.96
CA SER A 300 28.86 -1.35 -4.64
C SER A 300 29.46 -2.73 -4.95
N MET A 301 29.10 -3.35 -6.07
CA MET A 301 29.57 -4.70 -6.42
C MET A 301 30.68 -4.74 -7.49
N ARG A 302 31.40 -3.64 -7.74
CA ARG A 302 32.59 -3.66 -8.61
C ARG A 302 33.74 -2.78 -8.10
N HIS A 303 34.36 -3.18 -6.99
CA HIS A 303 35.80 -2.95 -6.82
C HIS A 303 36.54 -3.98 -7.68
N GLN A 304 37.10 -3.55 -8.82
CA GLN A 304 38.49 -3.83 -9.23
C GLN A 304 38.77 -3.46 -10.70
N ARG A 305 39.90 -2.77 -10.87
CA ARG A 305 40.72 -2.55 -12.09
C ARG A 305 40.22 -1.53 -13.12
N ILE A 306 40.62 -0.27 -12.88
CA ILE A 306 41.00 0.63 -13.97
C ILE A 306 42.53 0.81 -13.87
N HIS A 307 43.26 0.14 -14.75
CA HIS A 307 44.68 0.45 -15.00
C HIS A 307 44.74 1.77 -15.77
N GLY A 308 45.24 2.83 -15.12
CA GLY A 308 45.51 4.10 -15.76
C GLY A 308 46.63 3.98 -16.80
N ARG A 309 46.29 4.20 -18.09
CA ARG A 309 47.31 4.55 -19.09
C ARG A 309 47.55 6.06 -19.03
N ARG A 310 48.74 6.43 -18.54
CA ARG A 310 49.37 7.74 -18.68
C ARG A 310 49.39 8.14 -20.17
N ILE A 311 48.77 9.26 -20.52
CA ILE A 311 49.05 9.96 -21.77
C ILE A 311 50.15 10.98 -21.46
N MET A 312 51.35 10.76 -22.03
CA MET A 312 52.43 11.75 -22.03
C MET A 312 52.06 12.91 -22.94
N ARG A 313 52.19 14.14 -22.43
CA ARG A 313 52.21 15.38 -23.21
C ARG A 313 53.60 15.58 -23.80
N ARG A 314 53.67 15.91 -25.09
CA ARG A 314 54.64 16.87 -25.63
C ARG A 314 53.84 18.08 -26.08
#